data_AF-A0A918FD52-F1
#
_entry.id   AF-A0A918FD52-F1
#
_cell.length_a   1.000
_cell.length_b   1.000
_cell.length_c   1.000
_cell.angle_alpha   90.00
_cell.angle_beta   90.00
_cell.angle_gamma   90.00
#
_symmetry.space_group_name_H-M   'P 1'
#
loop_
_entity.id
_entity.type
_entity.pdbx_description
1 polymer ?
#
loop_
_entity_poly.entity_id
_entity_poly.type
_entity_poly.pdbx_seq_one_letter_code
_entity_poly.pdbx_strand_id
1 'polypeptide(L)'
;MSPFRPPKQHLPDHLKHLSKNSAAQRGTAATPESSPRASRQVPEEPEATRGSERLSQLLPVILRLMVGGRSDGSAGGRPILIMQSEILEALAPYHRPRSRFEGLMVRKLVGEGYLRPRGARDKSGLSDAYELTPKGEHLLDIRHSG
;
A
#
# COMPACT_ATOMS: atom_id res chain seq x y z
N MET A 1 -47.49 6.74 28.92
CA MET A 1 -46.26 6.21 28.31
C MET A 1 -46.64 5.64 26.96
N SER A 2 -46.28 6.31 25.86
CA SER A 2 -46.54 5.85 24.49
C SER A 2 -45.21 5.61 23.76
N PRO A 3 -45.03 4.52 23.00
CA PRO A 3 -43.78 4.23 22.30
C PRO A 3 -43.65 5.08 21.04
N PHE A 4 -42.52 5.77 20.90
CA PHE A 4 -42.13 6.47 19.68
C PHE A 4 -41.94 5.45 18.53
N ARG A 5 -42.79 5.52 17.50
CA ARG A 5 -42.55 4.81 16.23
C ARG A 5 -41.72 5.69 15.28
N PRO A 6 -40.57 5.23 14.79
CA PRO A 6 -39.81 6.00 13.81
C PRO A 6 -40.52 6.04 12.44
N PRO A 7 -40.42 7.15 11.68
CA PRO A 7 -41.05 7.27 10.37
C PRO A 7 -40.34 6.39 9.32
N LYS A 8 -41.13 5.77 8.43
CA LYS A 8 -40.66 4.96 7.31
C LYS A 8 -39.98 5.86 6.28
N GLN A 9 -38.66 5.75 6.16
CA GLN A 9 -37.89 6.40 5.09
C GLN A 9 -38.27 5.79 3.74
N HIS A 10 -38.91 6.57 2.87
CA HIS A 10 -39.20 6.16 1.50
C HIS A 10 -38.00 6.51 0.61
N LEU A 11 -37.33 5.49 0.09
CA LEU A 11 -36.24 5.67 -0.86
C LEU A 11 -36.80 6.20 -2.20
N PRO A 12 -36.13 7.18 -2.83
CA PRO A 12 -36.43 7.64 -4.19
C PRO A 12 -36.54 6.48 -5.17
N ASP A 13 -37.44 6.58 -6.17
CA ASP A 13 -37.72 5.48 -7.11
C ASP A 13 -36.48 4.93 -7.81
N HIS A 14 -35.51 5.79 -8.15
CA HIS A 14 -34.26 5.40 -8.79
C HIS A 14 -33.31 4.61 -7.87
N LEU A 15 -33.50 4.64 -6.55
CA LEU A 15 -32.68 3.92 -5.56
C LEU A 15 -33.31 2.59 -5.11
N LYS A 16 -34.54 2.26 -5.53
CA LYS A 16 -35.23 1.01 -5.14
C LYS A 16 -34.52 -0.26 -5.62
N HIS A 17 -33.72 -0.17 -6.68
CA HIS A 17 -32.97 -1.30 -7.23
C HIS A 17 -31.82 -1.77 -6.32
N LEU A 18 -31.23 -0.86 -5.53
CA LEU A 18 -30.13 -1.21 -4.61
C LEU A 18 -30.61 -2.07 -3.43
N SER A 19 -31.82 -1.82 -2.94
CA SER A 19 -32.39 -2.61 -1.84
C SER A 19 -32.76 -4.04 -2.25
N LYS A 20 -32.95 -4.33 -3.54
CA LYS A 20 -33.35 -5.66 -4.04
C LYS A 20 -32.16 -6.62 -4.20
N ASN A 21 -30.94 -6.11 -4.29
CA ASN A 21 -29.74 -6.94 -4.52
C ASN A 21 -29.09 -7.49 -3.25
N SER A 22 -29.54 -7.08 -2.05
CA SER A 22 -29.00 -7.59 -0.78
C SER A 22 -29.72 -8.83 -0.23
N ALA A 23 -30.75 -9.35 -0.93
CA ALA A 23 -31.56 -10.48 -0.44
C ALA A 23 -31.47 -11.77 -1.28
N ALA A 24 -30.64 -11.82 -2.33
CA ALA A 24 -30.60 -12.94 -3.27
C ALA A 24 -29.19 -13.53 -3.45
N GLN A 25 -28.59 -14.06 -2.38
CA GLN A 25 -27.53 -15.07 -2.47
C GLN A 25 -27.81 -16.23 -1.50
N ARG A 26 -28.95 -16.90 -1.73
CA ARG A 26 -29.18 -18.31 -1.38
C ARG A 26 -30.02 -18.90 -2.50
N GLY A 27 -29.49 -19.85 -3.26
CA GLY A 27 -30.29 -20.60 -4.24
C GLY A 27 -29.55 -20.96 -5.52
N THR A 28 -29.09 -22.20 -5.55
CA THR A 28 -28.53 -23.03 -6.62
C THR A 28 -29.33 -23.13 -7.93
N ALA A 29 -28.55 -23.27 -9.03
CA ALA A 29 -28.70 -24.19 -10.18
C ALA A 29 -29.80 -24.01 -11.25
N ALA A 30 -29.39 -23.74 -12.52
CA ALA A 30 -29.67 -24.54 -13.74
C ALA A 30 -29.11 -23.88 -15.04
N THR A 31 -28.44 -24.68 -15.87
CA THR A 31 -27.70 -24.50 -17.15
C THR A 31 -28.62 -24.52 -18.41
N PRO A 32 -28.17 -24.54 -19.70
CA PRO A 32 -27.02 -23.95 -20.43
C PRO A 32 -27.41 -23.32 -21.83
N GLU A 33 -26.41 -22.97 -22.65
CA GLU A 33 -26.39 -22.74 -24.12
C GLU A 33 -26.85 -21.40 -24.73
N SER A 34 -25.89 -20.58 -25.17
CA SER A 34 -25.59 -20.39 -26.61
C SER A 34 -24.37 -19.46 -26.80
N SER A 35 -23.42 -19.89 -27.62
CA SER A 35 -22.29 -19.14 -28.16
C SER A 35 -22.30 -19.40 -29.67
N PRO A 36 -21.95 -18.44 -30.55
CA PRO A 36 -20.53 -18.14 -30.74
C PRO A 36 -20.14 -16.71 -31.23
N ARG A 37 -18.91 -16.30 -30.84
CA ARG A 37 -17.84 -15.64 -31.65
C ARG A 37 -17.82 -14.11 -31.91
N ALA A 38 -16.94 -13.47 -31.12
CA ALA A 38 -15.80 -12.59 -31.49
C ALA A 38 -16.00 -11.18 -32.08
N SER A 39 -15.60 -10.15 -31.30
CA SER A 39 -14.37 -9.36 -31.54
C SER A 39 -14.25 -8.15 -30.60
N ARG A 40 -13.07 -7.99 -29.97
CA ARG A 40 -12.38 -6.71 -29.60
C ARG A 40 -13.16 -5.70 -28.72
N GLN A 41 -12.73 -5.25 -27.55
CA GLN A 41 -11.41 -5.05 -26.94
C GLN A 41 -11.57 -5.04 -25.40
N VAL A 42 -10.62 -5.65 -24.70
CA VAL A 42 -10.18 -5.26 -23.34
C VAL A 42 -8.89 -4.45 -23.60
N PRO A 43 -8.56 -3.33 -22.92
CA PRO A 43 -8.70 -3.12 -21.47
C PRO A 43 -9.13 -1.70 -21.03
N GLU A 44 -10.11 -1.61 -20.13
CA GLU A 44 -10.12 -0.46 -19.20
C GLU A 44 -9.00 -0.67 -18.17
N GLU A 45 -7.88 0.03 -18.41
CA GLU A 45 -6.81 0.23 -17.43
C GLU A 45 -7.39 0.75 -16.11
N PRO A 46 -7.02 0.18 -14.94
CA PRO A 46 -7.29 0.80 -13.66
C PRO A 46 -6.36 2.01 -13.49
N GLU A 47 -6.87 3.23 -13.66
CA GLU A 47 -6.11 4.49 -13.44
C GLU A 47 -5.60 4.68 -12.00
N ALA A 48 -6.05 3.85 -11.04
CA ALA A 48 -5.47 3.80 -9.69
C ALA A 48 -4.02 3.28 -9.66
N THR A 49 -3.53 2.66 -10.74
CA THR A 49 -2.21 2.02 -10.81
C THR A 49 -1.09 3.03 -11.10
N ARG A 50 -1.38 4.08 -11.89
CA ARG A 50 -0.37 5.03 -12.39
C ARG A 50 0.29 5.87 -11.30
N GLY A 51 -0.42 6.18 -10.22
CA GLY A 51 0.14 6.89 -9.05
C GLY A 51 1.01 5.99 -8.16
N SER A 52 0.58 4.74 -7.98
CA SER A 52 1.30 3.73 -7.20
C SER A 52 2.60 3.31 -7.89
N GLU A 53 2.59 3.19 -9.22
CA GLU A 53 3.77 2.90 -10.04
C GLU A 53 4.86 3.97 -9.87
N ARG A 54 4.50 5.26 -9.92
CA ARG A 54 5.47 6.35 -9.72
C ARG A 54 6.13 6.30 -8.34
N LEU A 55 5.37 6.02 -7.29
CA LEU A 55 5.95 5.84 -5.95
C LEU A 55 6.87 4.62 -5.89
N SER A 56 6.47 3.54 -6.56
CA SER A 56 7.23 2.28 -6.59
C SER A 56 8.55 2.44 -7.34
N GLN A 57 8.59 3.27 -8.38
CA GLN A 57 9.81 3.66 -9.10
C GLN A 57 10.80 4.45 -8.24
N LEU A 58 10.32 5.18 -7.22
CA LEU A 58 11.18 5.94 -6.31
C LEU A 58 11.74 5.09 -5.17
N LEU A 59 11.17 3.91 -4.89
CA LEU A 59 11.60 3.05 -3.78
C LEU A 59 13.09 2.69 -3.81
N PRO A 60 13.68 2.26 -4.94
CA PRO A 60 15.10 1.90 -4.97
C PRO A 60 16.00 3.12 -4.70
N VAL A 61 15.64 4.29 -5.22
CA VAL A 61 16.38 5.54 -5.02
C VAL A 61 16.33 5.96 -3.56
N ILE A 62 15.14 5.96 -2.97
CA ILE A 62 14.91 6.34 -1.57
C ILE A 62 15.62 5.35 -0.63
N LEU A 63 15.51 4.05 -0.88
CA LEU A 63 16.17 3.03 -0.08
C LEU A 63 17.70 3.13 -0.20
N ARG A 64 18.22 3.49 -1.38
CA ARG A 64 19.64 3.77 -1.58
C ARG A 64 20.09 5.02 -0.84
N LEU A 65 19.28 6.07 -0.75
CA LEU A 65 19.62 7.26 0.05
C LEU A 65 19.67 6.92 1.55
N MET A 66 18.76 6.08 2.04
CA MET A 66 18.75 5.63 3.43
C MET A 66 19.99 4.78 3.81
N VAL A 67 20.52 4.01 2.86
CA VAL A 67 21.65 3.09 3.10
C VAL A 67 22.99 3.69 2.64
N GLY A 68 23.00 4.54 1.62
CA GLY A 68 24.19 5.11 0.98
C GLY A 68 24.99 6.08 1.86
N GLY A 69 24.43 6.52 2.98
CA GLY A 69 25.17 7.18 4.06
C GLY A 69 25.99 6.22 4.95
N ARG A 70 25.92 4.90 4.71
CA ARG A 70 26.50 3.85 5.56
C ARG A 70 27.47 2.92 4.81
N SER A 71 27.99 3.35 3.66
CA SER A 71 28.83 2.56 2.76
C SER A 71 30.16 2.04 3.34
N ASP A 72 30.47 2.27 4.61
CA ASP A 72 31.76 1.88 5.21
C ASP A 72 31.74 0.63 6.11
N GLY A 73 30.63 -0.10 6.30
CA GLY A 73 30.61 -1.01 7.46
C GLY A 73 29.84 -2.33 7.45
N SER A 74 29.10 -2.71 6.40
CA SER A 74 28.27 -3.93 6.47
C SER A 74 28.88 -5.15 5.78
N ALA A 75 30.19 -5.35 5.90
CA ALA A 75 30.88 -6.56 5.45
C ALA A 75 30.72 -7.77 6.41
N GLY A 76 29.94 -7.64 7.48
CA GLY A 76 29.90 -8.65 8.54
C GLY A 76 28.50 -8.92 9.07
N GLY A 77 27.66 -9.63 8.31
CA GLY A 77 26.50 -10.42 8.76
C GLY A 77 25.46 -9.81 9.71
N ARG A 78 25.57 -8.53 10.08
CA ARG A 78 24.72 -7.84 11.04
C ARG A 78 23.55 -7.19 10.32
N PRO A 79 22.35 -7.21 10.91
CA PRO A 79 21.18 -6.58 10.32
C PRO A 79 21.39 -5.07 10.20
N ILE A 80 21.10 -4.51 9.03
CA ILE A 80 21.18 -3.05 8.80
C ILE A 80 19.96 -2.40 9.44
N LEU A 81 20.17 -1.69 10.55
CA LEU A 81 19.12 -0.98 11.29
C LEU A 81 19.09 0.51 10.92
N ILE A 82 18.04 0.97 10.28
CA ILE A 82 17.82 2.35 9.85
C ILE A 82 16.89 3.05 10.86
N MET A 83 17.34 4.13 11.46
CA MET A 83 16.57 4.93 12.42
C MET A 83 15.51 5.77 11.70
N GLN A 84 14.43 6.10 12.40
CA GLN A 84 13.36 6.96 11.88
C GLN A 84 13.92 8.31 11.37
N SER A 85 14.89 8.89 12.08
CA SER A 85 15.54 10.15 11.68
C SER A 85 16.26 10.02 10.33
N GLU A 86 16.99 8.93 10.11
CA GLU A 86 17.70 8.66 8.84
C GLU A 86 16.72 8.51 7.68
N ILE A 87 15.56 7.87 7.93
CA ILE A 87 14.47 7.76 6.95
C ILE A 87 13.92 9.14 6.60
N LEU A 88 13.65 9.98 7.59
CA LEU A 88 13.10 11.31 7.36
C LEU A 88 14.10 12.22 6.64
N GLU A 89 15.38 12.11 6.95
CA GLU A 89 16.45 12.82 6.26
C GLU A 89 16.55 12.41 4.78
N ALA A 90 16.52 11.10 4.49
CA ALA A 90 16.51 10.59 3.12
C ALA A 90 15.27 11.04 2.32
N LEU A 91 14.15 11.29 3.00
CA LEU A 91 12.90 11.77 2.40
C LEU A 91 12.80 13.31 2.35
N ALA A 92 13.68 14.03 3.03
CA ALA A 92 13.65 15.50 3.10
C ALA A 92 13.63 16.20 1.73
N PRO A 93 14.35 15.73 0.68
CA PRO A 93 14.28 16.33 -0.65
C PRO A 93 12.88 16.29 -1.29
N TYR A 94 12.05 15.35 -0.85
CA TYR A 94 10.67 15.15 -1.32
C TYR A 94 9.63 15.73 -0.36
N HIS A 95 10.07 16.33 0.75
CA HIS A 95 9.19 16.92 1.75
C HIS A 95 8.35 18.04 1.14
N ARG A 96 7.06 18.03 1.46
CA ARG A 96 6.13 19.11 1.11
C ARG A 96 5.37 19.51 2.37
N PRO A 97 5.17 20.82 2.64
CA PRO A 97 4.39 21.26 3.78
C PRO A 97 3.00 20.61 3.81
N ARG A 98 2.59 20.09 4.98
CA ARG A 98 1.30 19.39 5.21
C ARG A 98 1.11 18.09 4.39
N SER A 99 2.17 17.56 3.81
CA SER A 99 2.12 16.29 3.11
C SER A 99 2.07 15.10 4.07
N ARG A 100 1.53 13.99 3.57
CA ARG A 100 1.58 12.67 4.23
C ARG A 100 2.60 11.74 3.56
N PHE A 101 3.45 12.30 2.69
CA PHE A 101 4.34 11.54 1.82
C PHE A 101 5.27 10.61 2.61
N GLU A 102 5.85 11.10 3.70
CA GLU A 102 6.80 10.35 4.52
C GLU A 102 6.13 9.11 5.11
N GLY A 103 4.97 9.29 5.73
CA GLY A 103 4.18 8.20 6.29
C GLY A 103 3.73 7.19 5.23
N LEU A 104 3.34 7.66 4.04
CA LEU A 104 2.96 6.80 2.92
C LEU A 104 4.15 5.99 2.39
N MET A 105 5.30 6.64 2.22
CA MET A 105 6.51 6.01 1.71
C MET A 105 7.02 4.93 2.66
N VAL A 106 7.05 5.22 3.97
CA VAL A 106 7.44 4.24 4.99
C VAL A 106 6.49 3.05 5.03
N ARG A 107 5.17 3.30 4.99
CA ARG A 107 4.16 2.22 4.92
C ARG A 107 4.32 1.39 3.65
N LYS A 108 4.66 2.01 2.52
CA LYS A 108 4.93 1.30 1.27
C LYS A 108 6.17 0.43 1.37
N LEU A 109 7.29 0.95 1.88
CA LEU A 109 8.52 0.18 2.11
C LEU A 109 8.31 -1.02 3.04
N VAL A 110 7.50 -0.85 4.09
CA VAL A 110 7.14 -1.95 5.00
C VAL A 110 6.14 -2.92 4.36
N GLY A 111 5.12 -2.42 3.67
CA GLY A 111 4.10 -3.25 3.01
C GLY A 111 4.66 -4.09 1.87
N GLU A 112 5.64 -3.55 1.14
CA GLU A 112 6.42 -4.30 0.14
C GLU A 112 7.45 -5.24 0.76
N GLY A 113 7.67 -5.17 2.07
CA GLY A 113 8.59 -6.06 2.80
C GLY A 113 10.06 -5.70 2.61
N TYR A 114 10.40 -4.48 2.18
CA TYR A 114 11.79 -4.01 2.12
C TYR A 114 12.33 -3.60 3.50
N LEU A 115 11.44 -3.11 4.36
CA LEU A 115 11.75 -2.72 5.74
C LEU A 115 10.89 -3.50 6.73
N ARG A 116 11.47 -3.85 7.87
CA ARG A 116 10.77 -4.46 9.02
C ARG A 116 10.80 -3.49 10.20
N PRO A 117 9.64 -3.06 10.73
CA PRO A 117 9.60 -2.15 11.88
C PRO A 117 10.21 -2.79 13.13
N ARG A 118 10.97 -2.01 13.89
CA ARG A 118 11.62 -2.36 15.16
C ARG A 118 11.41 -1.24 16.19
N GLY A 119 11.35 -1.60 17.47
CA GLY A 119 11.15 -0.63 18.55
C GLY A 119 9.69 -0.20 18.75
N ALA A 120 9.50 0.88 19.50
CA ALA A 120 8.18 1.42 19.76
C ALA A 120 7.64 2.17 18.54
N ARG A 121 6.36 2.54 18.60
CA ARG A 121 5.73 3.39 17.60
C ARG A 121 5.42 4.75 18.20
N ASP A 122 5.67 5.78 17.43
CA ASP A 122 5.33 7.15 17.79
C ASP A 122 3.82 7.43 17.62
N LYS A 123 3.41 8.67 17.92
CA LYS A 123 2.02 9.13 17.77
C LYS A 123 1.55 9.15 16.31
N SER A 124 2.46 9.15 15.35
CA SER A 124 2.16 9.11 13.91
C SER A 124 1.99 7.68 13.38
N GLY A 125 2.32 6.68 14.20
CA GLY A 125 2.28 5.27 13.87
C GLY A 125 3.52 4.77 13.13
N LEU A 126 4.60 5.54 13.13
CA LEU A 126 5.92 5.16 12.61
C LEU A 126 6.75 4.53 13.73
N SER A 127 7.61 3.59 13.37
CA SER A 127 8.51 2.92 14.31
C SER A 127 9.80 3.73 14.49
N ASP A 128 10.40 3.64 15.68
CA ASP A 128 11.65 4.32 16.00
C ASP A 128 12.81 3.85 15.10
N ALA A 129 12.79 2.58 14.72
CA ALA A 129 13.79 1.96 13.86
C ALA A 129 13.18 0.96 12.89
N TYR A 130 13.92 0.67 11.82
CA TYR A 130 13.54 -0.26 10.78
C TYR A 130 14.75 -1.11 10.40
N GLU A 131 14.55 -2.42 10.33
CA GLU A 131 15.55 -3.35 9.84
C GLU A 131 15.38 -3.52 8.34
N LEU A 132 16.47 -3.38 7.59
CA LEU A 132 16.50 -3.72 6.18
C LEU A 132 16.36 -5.24 6.03
N THR A 133 15.39 -5.67 5.22
CA THR A 133 15.16 -7.10 4.99
C THR A 133 16.08 -7.61 3.88
N PRO A 134 16.24 -8.95 3.74
CA PRO A 134 16.94 -9.52 2.59
C PRO A 134 16.36 -9.08 1.24
N LYS A 135 15.05 -8.85 1.17
CA LYS A 135 14.38 -8.32 -0.04
C LYS A 135 14.83 -6.87 -0.33
N GLY A 136 14.97 -6.04 0.70
CA GLY A 136 15.49 -4.68 0.59
C GLY A 136 16.96 -4.64 0.18
N GLU A 137 17.77 -5.52 0.75
CA GLU A 137 19.18 -5.67 0.39
C GLU A 137 19.37 -6.10 -1.06
N HIS A 138 18.54 -7.03 -1.55
CA HIS A 138 18.60 -7.49 -2.93
C HIS A 138 18.19 -6.39 -3.93
N LEU A 139 17.20 -5.57 -3.58
CA LEU A 139 16.81 -4.41 -4.40
C LEU A 139 17.97 -3.40 -4.59
N LEU A 140 18.85 -3.32 -3.60
CA LEU A 140 20.01 -2.43 -3.61
C LEU A 140 21.29 -3.09 -4.16
N ASP A 141 21.23 -4.38 -4.48
CA ASP A 141 22.37 -5.21 -4.93
C ASP A 141 23.57 -5.22 -3.96
N ILE A 142 23.32 -4.96 -2.67
CA ILE A 142 24.35 -4.83 -1.63
C ILE A 142 25.12 -6.14 -1.41
N ARG A 143 24.52 -7.29 -1.72
CA ARG A 143 25.14 -8.62 -1.55
C ARG A 143 25.85 -9.17 -2.80
N HIS A 144 25.71 -8.54 -3.97
CA HIS A 144 26.32 -9.02 -5.22
C HIS A 144 27.59 -8.27 -5.63
N SER A 145 27.99 -7.25 -4.86
CA SER A 145 29.20 -6.45 -5.12
C SER A 145 30.42 -6.89 -4.28
N GLY A 146 30.42 -8.12 -3.75
CA GLY A 146 31.52 -8.69 -2.95
C GLY A 146 32.22 -9.84 -3.66
#